data_AF-A0A954V3K3-F1
#
_entry.id   AF-A0A954V3K3-F1
#
_cell.length_a   1.000
_cell.length_b   1.000
_cell.length_c   1.000
_cell.angle_alpha   90.00
_cell.angle_beta   90.00
_cell.angle_gamma   90.00
#
_symmetry.space_group_name_H-M   'P 1'
#
loop_
_entity.id
_entity.type
_entity.pdbx_description
1 polymer ?
#
loop_
_entity_poly.entity_id
_entity_poly.type
_entity_poly.pdbx_seq_one_letter_code
_entity_poly.pdbx_strand_id
1 'polypeptide(L)'
;MPPKDSIANTLIVSLTLCIVCSLLVSGAAVALKPRQEKNKALDRQKNIVAASGLGDPKTMSTRELEDLFQKRVKRVLVDLDSGEVVADADETYDPRKAAKDDKLNEPIESPFDIGLAKRERQTWVYQVLGENGQVEQVVLPIYGMGLWSTLYGYVAVDKDMRTIKGLTYYEHAETPGLGGEVENPKWKSKWVGKQIWKEGAPREDENLMVGVAKGAPIAEKADYMVDGLS
;
A
#
# COMPACT_ATOMS: atom_id res chain seq x y z
N MET A 1 -4.92 11.91 -58.64
CA MET A 1 -4.88 11.63 -57.19
C MET A 1 -3.93 12.65 -56.56
N PRO A 2 -4.33 13.41 -55.54
CA PRO A 2 -3.39 14.27 -54.83
C PRO A 2 -2.24 13.42 -54.26
N PRO A 3 -1.00 13.93 -54.22
CA PRO A 3 0.13 13.16 -53.75
C PRO A 3 -0.09 12.70 -52.31
N LYS A 4 0.18 11.41 -52.05
CA LYS A 4 -0.05 10.78 -50.75
C LYS A 4 0.66 11.53 -49.61
N ASP A 5 1.79 12.16 -49.91
CA ASP A 5 2.63 12.91 -48.96
C ASP A 5 2.38 14.43 -48.96
N SER A 6 1.21 14.89 -49.42
CA SER A 6 0.85 16.30 -49.31
C SER A 6 0.59 16.70 -47.85
N ILE A 7 0.95 17.94 -47.49
CA ILE A 7 0.73 18.52 -46.16
C ILE A 7 -0.74 18.36 -45.72
N ALA A 8 -1.69 18.57 -46.63
CA ALA A 8 -3.12 18.40 -46.38
C ALA A 8 -3.51 16.95 -46.01
N ASN A 9 -2.96 15.96 -46.72
CA ASN A 9 -3.21 14.55 -46.41
C ASN A 9 -2.60 14.16 -45.06
N THR A 10 -1.40 14.63 -44.74
CA THR A 10 -0.78 14.40 -43.43
C THR A 10 -1.63 14.98 -42.30
N LEU A 11 -2.19 16.18 -42.47
CA LEU A 11 -3.09 16.81 -41.49
C LEU A 11 -4.40 16.03 -41.32
N ILE A 12 -5.00 15.54 -42.41
CA ILE A 12 -6.24 14.75 -42.36
C ILE A 12 -6.02 13.40 -41.68
N VAL A 13 -4.94 12.69 -42.04
CA VAL A 13 -4.61 11.37 -41.47
C VAL A 13 -4.29 11.50 -39.99
N SER A 14 -3.46 12.48 -39.60
CA SER A 14 -3.15 12.72 -38.19
C SER A 14 -4.38 13.12 -37.38
N LEU A 15 -5.23 14.02 -37.90
CA LEU A 15 -6.48 14.40 -37.23
C LEU A 15 -7.41 13.20 -37.04
N THR A 16 -7.58 12.38 -38.08
CA THR A 16 -8.44 11.19 -38.02
C THR A 16 -7.87 10.18 -37.03
N LEU A 17 -6.56 9.93 -37.04
CA LEU A 17 -5.90 9.06 -36.07
C LEU A 17 -6.09 9.59 -34.65
N CYS A 18 -5.89 10.88 -34.40
CA CYS A 18 -6.11 11.50 -33.09
C CYS A 18 -7.55 11.33 -32.60
N ILE A 19 -8.54 11.57 -33.47
CA ILE A 19 -9.96 11.41 -33.13
C ILE A 19 -10.25 9.94 -32.79
N VAL A 20 -9.84 9.00 -33.65
CA VAL A 20 -10.08 7.56 -33.43
C VAL A 20 -9.40 7.09 -32.14
N CYS A 21 -8.12 7.42 -31.94
CA CYS A 21 -7.38 7.04 -30.74
C CYS A 21 -8.00 7.65 -29.46
N SER A 22 -8.38 8.93 -29.49
CA SER A 22 -8.98 9.60 -28.32
C SER A 22 -10.33 8.99 -27.94
N LEU A 23 -11.18 8.66 -28.92
CA LEU A 23 -12.47 8.01 -28.68
C LEU A 23 -12.30 6.60 -28.12
N LEU A 24 -11.38 5.81 -28.68
CA LEU A 24 -11.10 4.46 -28.19
C LEU A 24 -10.56 4.48 -26.75
N VAL A 25 -9.57 5.34 -26.46
CA VAL A 25 -8.97 5.44 -25.12
C VAL A 25 -9.98 5.95 -24.10
N SER A 26 -10.72 7.03 -24.43
CA SER A 26 -11.74 7.57 -23.52
C SER A 26 -12.89 6.59 -23.29
N GLY A 27 -13.33 5.90 -24.35
CA GLY A 27 -14.39 4.89 -24.25
C GLY A 27 -13.97 3.72 -23.35
N ALA A 28 -12.77 3.18 -23.55
CA ALA A 28 -12.23 2.13 -22.70
C ALA A 28 -12.08 2.59 -21.24
N ALA A 29 -11.54 3.79 -21.01
CA ALA A 29 -11.33 4.32 -19.67
C ALA A 29 -12.65 4.47 -18.89
N VAL A 30 -13.68 5.08 -19.48
CA VAL A 30 -14.97 5.30 -18.81
C VAL A 30 -15.71 3.98 -18.60
N ALA A 31 -15.71 3.08 -19.59
CA ALA A 31 -16.42 1.80 -19.50
C ALA A 31 -15.80 0.85 -18.47
N LEU A 32 -14.47 0.83 -18.33
CA LEU A 32 -13.77 -0.07 -17.40
C LEU A 32 -13.63 0.50 -15.98
N LYS A 33 -13.72 1.82 -15.80
CA LYS A 33 -13.46 2.47 -14.51
C LYS A 33 -14.22 1.85 -13.33
N PRO A 34 -15.55 1.59 -13.41
CA PRO A 34 -16.27 0.97 -12.29
C PRO A 34 -15.75 -0.43 -11.93
N ARG A 35 -15.36 -1.21 -12.94
CA ARG A 35 -14.77 -2.55 -12.73
C ARG A 35 -13.38 -2.45 -12.10
N GLN A 36 -12.57 -1.49 -12.52
CA GLN A 36 -11.25 -1.25 -11.93
C GLN A 36 -11.36 -0.82 -10.47
N GLU A 37 -12.29 0.09 -10.15
CA GLU A 37 -12.53 0.53 -8.77
C GLU A 37 -12.99 -0.62 -7.87
N LYS A 38 -13.92 -1.46 -8.36
CA LYS A 38 -14.34 -2.67 -7.63
C LYS A 38 -13.17 -3.63 -7.41
N ASN A 39 -12.36 -3.88 -8.44
CA ASN A 39 -11.22 -4.79 -8.33
C ASN A 39 -10.15 -4.25 -7.38
N LYS A 40 -9.87 -2.94 -7.39
CA LYS A 40 -8.96 -2.28 -6.44
C LYS A 40 -9.47 -2.38 -5.00
N ALA A 41 -10.78 -2.21 -4.81
CA ALA A 41 -11.39 -2.36 -3.48
C ALA A 41 -11.26 -3.79 -2.96
N LEU A 42 -11.55 -4.78 -3.81
CA LEU A 42 -11.40 -6.20 -3.46
C LEU A 42 -9.93 -6.56 -3.21
N ASP A 43 -9.01 -6.11 -4.05
CA ASP A 43 -7.59 -6.37 -3.89
C ASP A 43 -7.05 -5.80 -2.57
N ARG A 44 -7.47 -4.58 -2.20
CA ARG A 44 -7.17 -4.01 -0.89
C ARG A 44 -7.68 -4.89 0.25
N GLN A 45 -8.93 -5.35 0.20
CA GLN A 45 -9.48 -6.23 1.23
C GLN A 45 -8.68 -7.53 1.34
N LYS A 46 -8.31 -8.13 0.20
CA LYS A 46 -7.46 -9.33 0.15
C LYS A 46 -6.13 -9.10 0.85
N ASN A 47 -5.46 -8.00 0.53
CA ASN A 47 -4.15 -7.70 1.12
C ASN A 47 -4.23 -7.41 2.62
N ILE A 48 -5.29 -6.74 3.10
CA ILE A 48 -5.51 -6.52 4.53
C ILE A 48 -5.80 -7.84 5.26
N VAL A 49 -6.64 -8.70 4.70
CA VAL A 49 -6.94 -10.03 5.26
C VAL A 49 -5.68 -10.91 5.31
N ALA A 50 -4.87 -10.88 4.26
CA ALA A 50 -3.59 -11.60 4.22
C ALA A 50 -2.59 -11.06 5.25
N ALA A 51 -2.40 -9.75 5.33
CA ALA A 51 -1.44 -9.13 6.24
C ALA A 51 -1.81 -9.36 7.72
N SER A 52 -3.10 -9.31 8.05
CA SER A 52 -3.61 -9.54 9.41
C SER A 52 -3.68 -11.02 9.83
N GLY A 53 -3.45 -11.95 8.89
CA GLY A 53 -3.58 -13.38 9.14
C GLY A 53 -5.00 -13.85 9.42
N LEU A 54 -6.02 -13.03 9.09
CA LEU A 54 -7.43 -13.37 9.29
C LEU A 54 -7.92 -14.51 8.37
N GLY A 55 -7.24 -14.73 7.25
CA GLY A 55 -7.53 -15.78 6.28
C GLY A 55 -6.56 -15.78 5.11
N ASP A 56 -6.69 -16.76 4.22
CA ASP A 56 -5.92 -16.83 2.98
C ASP A 56 -6.80 -16.42 1.78
N PRO A 57 -6.55 -15.25 1.16
CA PRO A 57 -7.30 -14.80 -0.01
C PRO A 57 -7.24 -15.74 -1.22
N LYS A 58 -6.30 -16.69 -1.26
CA LYS A 58 -6.18 -17.68 -2.34
C LYS A 58 -7.17 -18.82 -2.21
N THR A 59 -7.63 -19.12 -0.99
CA THR A 59 -8.54 -20.24 -0.72
C THR A 59 -9.97 -19.78 -0.48
N MET A 60 -10.16 -18.53 -0.03
CA MET A 60 -11.47 -17.95 0.22
C MET A 60 -12.18 -17.49 -1.05
N SER A 61 -13.50 -17.67 -1.10
CA SER A 61 -14.32 -17.03 -2.12
C SER A 61 -14.38 -15.50 -1.90
N THR A 62 -14.71 -14.74 -2.95
CA THR A 62 -14.86 -13.28 -2.84
C THR A 62 -15.90 -12.87 -1.80
N ARG A 63 -17.01 -13.61 -1.71
CA ARG A 63 -18.09 -13.33 -0.77
C ARG A 63 -17.67 -13.56 0.67
N GLU A 64 -17.02 -14.69 0.96
CA GLU A 64 -16.54 -15.00 2.32
C GLU A 64 -15.53 -13.95 2.79
N LEU A 65 -14.68 -13.47 1.88
CA LEU A 65 -13.69 -12.44 2.17
C LEU A 65 -14.33 -11.07 2.46
N GLU A 66 -15.29 -10.66 1.63
CA GLU A 66 -16.07 -9.43 1.85
C GLU A 66 -16.82 -9.49 3.19
N ASP A 67 -17.48 -10.62 3.50
CA ASP A 67 -18.20 -10.84 4.75
C ASP A 67 -17.24 -10.82 5.96
N LEU A 68 -16.08 -11.46 5.86
CA LEU A 68 -15.06 -11.45 6.90
C LEU A 68 -14.53 -10.03 7.14
N PHE A 69 -14.20 -9.32 6.06
CA PHE A 69 -13.71 -7.95 6.13
C PHE A 69 -14.74 -7.02 6.78
N GLN A 70 -16.00 -7.09 6.37
CA GLN A 70 -17.07 -6.26 6.96
C GLN A 70 -17.30 -6.54 8.45
N LYS A 71 -17.17 -7.81 8.88
CA LYS A 71 -17.38 -8.21 10.27
C LYS A 71 -16.18 -7.89 11.18
N ARG A 72 -14.96 -8.02 10.66
CA ARG A 72 -13.73 -8.01 11.46
C ARG A 72 -12.86 -6.79 11.24
N VAL A 73 -13.11 -5.97 10.23
CA VAL A 73 -12.24 -4.84 9.88
C VAL A 73 -13.04 -3.54 9.89
N LYS A 74 -12.61 -2.60 10.73
CA LYS A 74 -13.10 -1.23 10.75
C LYS A 74 -12.07 -0.31 10.12
N ARG A 75 -12.45 0.39 9.05
CA ARG A 75 -11.64 1.44 8.44
C ARG A 75 -11.82 2.76 9.21
N VAL A 76 -10.73 3.45 9.51
CA VAL A 76 -10.71 4.76 10.18
C VAL A 76 -9.72 5.69 9.48
N LEU A 77 -10.07 6.96 9.30
CA LEU A 77 -9.14 7.97 8.81
C LEU A 77 -8.40 8.56 10.00
N VAL A 78 -7.09 8.67 9.91
CA VAL A 78 -6.22 9.13 11.00
C VAL A 78 -5.37 10.30 10.50
N ASP A 79 -5.26 11.33 11.32
CA ASP A 79 -4.29 12.41 11.14
C ASP A 79 -2.91 11.94 11.60
N LEU A 80 -1.91 12.06 10.73
CA LEU A 80 -0.61 11.43 10.94
C LEU A 80 0.28 12.17 11.95
N ASP A 81 0.00 13.44 12.23
CA ASP A 81 0.76 14.23 13.20
C ASP A 81 0.23 14.01 14.62
N SER A 82 -1.08 14.05 14.79
CA SER A 82 -1.72 13.86 16.10
C SER A 82 -1.97 12.40 16.46
N GLY A 83 -2.09 11.52 15.46
CA GLY A 83 -2.56 10.15 15.63
C GLY A 83 -4.05 10.02 15.94
N GLU A 84 -4.81 11.13 15.87
CA GLU A 84 -6.24 11.14 16.18
C GLU A 84 -7.11 10.67 15.00
N VAL A 85 -8.26 10.08 15.34
CA VAL A 85 -9.25 9.67 14.34
C VAL A 85 -10.05 10.88 13.87
N VAL A 86 -10.18 11.04 12.55
CA VAL A 86 -11.02 12.06 11.94
C VAL A 86 -12.49 11.61 12.01
N ALA A 87 -13.31 12.28 12.81
CA ALA A 87 -14.69 11.86 13.11
C ALA A 87 -15.64 11.86 11.90
N ASP A 88 -15.47 12.80 10.96
CA ASP A 88 -16.32 12.99 9.77
C ASP A 88 -15.53 12.78 8.47
N ALA A 89 -14.85 11.65 8.38
CA ALA A 89 -14.00 11.32 7.24
C ALA A 89 -14.80 11.21 5.93
N ASP A 90 -14.38 11.92 4.88
CA ASP A 90 -14.88 11.73 3.54
C ASP A 90 -14.41 10.37 2.99
N GLU A 91 -15.33 9.43 2.81
CA GLU A 91 -15.04 8.07 2.31
C GLU A 91 -14.41 8.05 0.90
N THR A 92 -14.50 9.17 0.16
CA THR A 92 -13.89 9.35 -1.16
C THR A 92 -12.44 9.88 -1.11
N TYR A 93 -11.97 10.25 0.08
CA TYR A 93 -10.60 10.72 0.31
C TYR A 93 -9.57 9.66 -0.11
N ASP A 94 -8.58 10.11 -0.88
CA ASP A 94 -7.51 9.28 -1.44
C ASP A 94 -6.15 9.79 -0.95
N PRO A 95 -5.52 9.09 0.02
CA PRO A 95 -4.19 9.43 0.54
C PRO A 95 -3.14 9.63 -0.55
N ARG A 96 -3.19 8.85 -1.64
CA ARG A 96 -2.18 8.94 -2.70
C ARG A 96 -2.36 10.19 -3.57
N LYS A 97 -3.59 10.68 -3.72
CA LYS A 97 -3.83 11.98 -4.37
C LYS A 97 -3.45 13.10 -3.44
N ALA A 98 -3.78 12.99 -2.16
CA ALA A 98 -3.43 13.97 -1.14
C ALA A 98 -1.92 14.18 -1.04
N ALA A 99 -1.12 13.11 -1.06
CA ALA A 99 0.34 13.19 -1.07
C ALA A 99 0.92 14.00 -2.27
N LYS A 100 0.18 14.10 -3.38
CA LYS A 100 0.57 14.86 -4.58
C LYS A 100 -0.06 16.25 -4.66
N ASP A 101 -0.96 16.59 -3.76
CA ASP A 101 -1.62 17.90 -3.70
C ASP A 101 -0.93 18.77 -2.66
N ASP A 102 -0.34 19.89 -3.09
CA ASP A 102 0.41 20.81 -2.22
C ASP A 102 -0.41 21.40 -1.07
N LYS A 103 -1.75 21.32 -1.12
CA LYS A 103 -2.63 21.75 -0.02
C LYS A 103 -2.85 20.67 1.04
N LEU A 104 -2.72 19.41 0.66
CA LEU A 104 -3.07 18.23 1.46
C LEU A 104 -1.85 17.38 1.83
N ASN A 105 -0.66 17.74 1.34
CA ASN A 105 0.60 17.13 1.67
C ASN A 105 1.43 17.96 2.65
N GLU A 106 2.50 17.32 3.12
CA GLU A 106 3.52 17.90 3.97
C GLU A 106 4.88 17.25 3.71
N PRO A 107 5.99 17.95 4.02
CA PRO A 107 7.32 17.36 3.96
C PRO A 107 7.44 16.14 4.87
N ILE A 108 8.20 15.14 4.42
CA ILE A 108 8.56 14.02 5.29
C ILE A 108 9.75 14.43 6.15
N GLU A 109 9.52 14.57 7.46
CA GLU A 109 10.56 14.77 8.45
C GLU A 109 10.87 13.44 9.13
N SER A 110 11.88 12.72 8.62
CA SER A 110 12.27 11.42 9.18
C SER A 110 13.79 11.28 9.17
N PRO A 111 14.38 10.63 10.20
CA PRO A 111 15.80 10.26 10.16
C PRO A 111 16.10 9.18 9.11
N PHE A 112 15.06 8.56 8.52
CA PHE A 112 15.18 7.54 7.48
C PHE A 112 14.85 8.13 6.11
N ASP A 113 15.74 7.92 5.14
CA ASP A 113 15.45 8.28 3.74
C ASP A 113 14.55 7.20 3.10
N ILE A 114 13.29 7.56 2.87
CA ILE A 114 12.31 6.70 2.19
C ILE A 114 12.22 6.99 0.69
N GLY A 115 13.08 7.87 0.15
CA GLY A 115 13.15 8.27 -1.25
C GLY A 115 11.95 9.07 -1.75
N LEU A 116 11.19 9.69 -0.83
CA LEU A 116 10.05 10.56 -1.11
C LEU A 116 10.18 11.84 -0.29
N ALA A 117 9.83 12.98 -0.88
CA ALA A 117 9.98 14.29 -0.24
C ALA A 117 8.76 14.72 0.58
N LYS A 118 7.57 14.21 0.24
CA LYS A 118 6.30 14.59 0.84
C LYS A 118 5.39 13.39 1.09
N ARG A 119 4.53 13.50 2.10
CA ARG A 119 3.47 12.54 2.44
C ARG A 119 2.13 13.26 2.56
N GLU A 120 1.04 12.49 2.57
CA GLU A 120 -0.28 12.98 2.95
C GLU A 120 -0.36 13.33 4.44
N ARG A 121 -1.22 14.26 4.84
CA ARG A 121 -1.47 14.57 6.27
C ARG A 121 -2.34 13.54 6.98
N GLN A 122 -3.24 12.91 6.24
CA GLN A 122 -4.24 11.98 6.78
C GLN A 122 -4.23 10.70 5.97
N THR A 123 -4.32 9.54 6.64
CA THR A 123 -4.30 8.24 5.97
C THR A 123 -5.34 7.27 6.52
N TRP A 124 -5.73 6.29 5.70
CA TRP A 124 -6.68 5.26 6.11
C TRP A 124 -5.96 4.12 6.85
N VAL A 125 -6.40 3.85 8.07
CA VAL A 125 -5.94 2.72 8.90
C VAL A 125 -7.07 1.72 9.10
N TYR A 126 -6.72 0.45 9.28
CA TYR A 126 -7.70 -0.64 9.42
C TYR A 126 -7.55 -1.33 10.76
N GLN A 127 -8.53 -1.15 11.64
CA GLN A 127 -8.58 -1.83 12.93
C GLN A 127 -9.20 -3.21 12.74
N VAL A 128 -8.46 -4.25 13.12
CA VAL A 128 -8.96 -5.62 13.17
C VAL A 128 -9.57 -5.85 14.53
N LEU A 129 -10.86 -6.17 14.55
CA LEU A 129 -11.65 -6.37 15.75
C LEU A 129 -11.65 -7.85 16.15
N GLY A 130 -11.58 -8.14 17.44
CA GLY A 130 -11.83 -9.44 18.02
C GLY A 130 -13.32 -9.76 18.14
N GLU A 131 -13.63 -10.93 18.67
CA GLU A 131 -15.03 -11.39 18.83
C GLU A 131 -15.86 -10.49 19.75
N ASN A 132 -15.23 -9.87 20.77
CA ASN A 132 -15.93 -8.96 21.69
C ASN A 132 -15.84 -7.50 21.24
N GLY A 133 -15.40 -7.23 20.01
CA GLY A 133 -15.32 -5.89 19.42
C GLY A 133 -14.08 -5.08 19.83
N GLN A 134 -13.19 -5.63 20.67
CA GLN A 134 -11.90 -4.99 21.00
C GLN A 134 -10.96 -4.99 19.79
N VAL A 135 -10.11 -3.98 19.66
CA VAL A 135 -9.06 -3.97 18.63
C VAL A 135 -7.99 -5.00 19.01
N GLU A 136 -7.76 -5.97 18.13
CA GLU A 136 -6.72 -7.00 18.29
C GLU A 136 -5.48 -6.70 17.46
N GLN A 137 -5.66 -6.01 16.34
CA GLN A 137 -4.55 -5.59 15.47
C GLN A 137 -4.89 -4.28 14.78
N VAL A 138 -3.87 -3.57 14.34
CA VAL A 138 -4.00 -2.40 13.47
C VAL A 138 -3.19 -2.66 12.21
N VAL A 139 -3.84 -2.58 11.05
CA VAL A 139 -3.19 -2.71 9.73
C VAL A 139 -2.96 -1.31 9.17
N LEU A 140 -1.68 -0.99 8.97
CA LEU A 140 -1.19 0.31 8.53
C LEU A 140 -0.80 0.22 7.04
N PRO A 141 -1.26 1.14 6.18
CA PRO A 141 -0.67 1.29 4.87
C PRO A 141 0.77 1.81 5.01
N ILE A 142 1.69 1.21 4.27
CA ILE A 142 3.08 1.64 4.22
C ILE A 142 3.51 1.82 2.77
N TYR A 143 4.41 2.75 2.52
CA TYR A 143 5.02 2.91 1.21
C TYR A 143 6.40 3.55 1.29
N GLY A 144 7.22 3.31 0.27
CA GLY A 144 8.56 3.86 0.14
C GLY A 144 9.12 3.63 -1.26
N MET A 145 10.10 4.45 -1.66
CA MET A 145 10.74 4.33 -2.96
C MET A 145 11.71 3.15 -3.00
N GLY A 146 11.53 2.26 -3.96
CA GLY A 146 12.46 1.20 -4.32
C GLY A 146 13.47 1.66 -5.36
N LEU A 147 14.01 0.73 -6.16
CA LEU A 147 14.91 1.08 -7.24
C LEU A 147 14.15 1.61 -8.46
N TRP A 148 13.01 0.99 -8.79
CA TRP A 148 12.27 1.27 -10.02
C TRP A 148 10.91 1.94 -9.77
N SER A 149 10.36 1.77 -8.56
CA SER A 149 8.99 2.16 -8.26
C SER A 149 8.78 2.44 -6.78
N THR A 150 7.70 3.14 -6.45
CA THR A 150 7.20 3.16 -5.07
C THR A 150 6.55 1.81 -4.76
N LEU A 151 7.02 1.17 -3.70
CA LEU A 151 6.38 -0.03 -3.16
C LEU A 151 5.27 0.40 -2.21
N TYR A 152 4.06 -0.13 -2.40
CA TYR A 152 2.95 0.04 -1.48
C TYR A 152 2.60 -1.30 -0.83
N GLY A 153 2.39 -1.25 0.48
CA GLY A 153 2.11 -2.42 1.28
C GLY A 153 1.20 -2.14 2.46
N TYR A 154 0.96 -3.20 3.21
CA TYR A 154 0.32 -3.17 4.52
C TYR A 154 1.19 -3.90 5.52
N VAL A 155 1.31 -3.35 6.72
CA VAL A 155 1.86 -4.02 7.90
C VAL A 155 0.75 -4.15 8.94
N ALA A 156 0.52 -5.38 9.42
CA ALA A 156 -0.37 -5.63 10.54
C ALA A 156 0.44 -5.63 11.83
N VAL A 157 -0.01 -4.87 12.83
CA VAL A 157 0.63 -4.73 14.14
C VAL A 157 -0.34 -5.22 15.22
N ASP A 158 0.15 -6.02 16.16
CA ASP A 158 -0.64 -6.55 17.29
C ASP A 158 -1.16 -5.42 18.19
N LYS A 159 -2.08 -5.74 19.10
CA LYS A 159 -2.67 -4.80 20.07
C LYS A 159 -1.64 -4.17 21.03
N ASP A 160 -0.46 -4.79 21.16
CA ASP A 160 0.67 -4.22 21.90
C ASP A 160 1.31 -3.03 21.19
N MET A 161 0.93 -2.80 19.93
CA MET A 161 1.46 -1.79 19.04
C MET A 161 2.98 -1.85 18.96
N ARG A 162 3.54 -3.07 18.91
CA ARG A 162 4.97 -3.36 18.80
C ARG A 162 5.27 -4.58 17.92
N THR A 163 4.44 -5.61 18.00
CA THR A 163 4.68 -6.88 17.34
C THR A 163 4.04 -6.91 15.96
N ILE A 164 4.81 -7.24 14.93
CA ILE A 164 4.29 -7.42 13.56
C ILE A 164 3.57 -8.76 13.44
N LYS A 165 2.35 -8.74 12.92
CA LYS A 165 1.52 -9.92 12.63
C LYS A 165 1.63 -10.39 11.19
N GLY A 166 2.02 -9.49 10.31
CA GLY A 166 2.29 -9.81 8.91
C GLY A 166 2.56 -8.56 8.11
N LEU A 167 3.09 -8.78 6.91
CA LEU A 167 3.40 -7.75 5.95
C LEU A 167 3.03 -8.26 4.55
N THR A 168 2.51 -7.38 3.72
CA THR A 168 2.34 -7.66 2.28
C THR A 168 2.61 -6.41 1.47
N TYR A 169 3.18 -6.59 0.28
CA TYR A 169 3.20 -5.58 -0.78
C TYR A 169 2.12 -5.93 -1.79
N TYR A 170 1.43 -4.91 -2.30
CA TYR A 170 0.31 -5.07 -3.24
C TYR A 170 0.49 -4.27 -4.53
N GLU A 171 1.46 -3.36 -4.56
CA GLU A 171 1.78 -2.59 -5.76
C GLU A 171 3.26 -2.24 -5.76
N HIS A 172 3.97 -2.67 -6.81
CA HIS A 172 5.33 -2.26 -7.15
C HIS A 172 5.62 -2.63 -8.62
N ALA A 173 6.73 -2.15 -9.15
CA ALA A 173 7.27 -2.51 -10.46
C ALA A 173 8.75 -2.90 -10.41
N GLU A 174 9.23 -3.35 -9.25
CA GLU A 174 10.57 -3.92 -9.09
C GLU A 174 10.79 -5.16 -9.98
N THR A 175 12.05 -5.46 -10.29
CA THR A 175 12.42 -6.58 -11.18
C THR A 175 12.06 -7.93 -10.55
N PRO A 176 11.27 -8.79 -11.23
CA PRO A 176 10.98 -10.14 -10.75
C PRO A 176 12.24 -10.97 -10.49
N GLY A 177 12.29 -11.66 -9.35
CA GLY A 177 13.46 -12.45 -8.93
C GLY A 177 14.61 -11.64 -8.32
N LEU A 178 14.46 -10.31 -8.19
CA LEU A 178 15.37 -9.43 -7.45
C LEU A 178 14.55 -8.63 -6.42
N GLY A 179 14.30 -7.34 -6.67
CA GLY A 179 13.44 -6.52 -5.81
C GLY A 179 11.98 -6.99 -5.75
N GLY A 180 11.50 -7.72 -6.76
CA GLY A 180 10.17 -8.35 -6.73
C GLY A 180 10.01 -9.46 -5.68
N GLU A 181 11.10 -9.92 -5.06
CA GLU A 181 11.05 -10.92 -3.98
C GLU A 181 10.36 -10.40 -2.71
N VAL A 182 10.01 -9.11 -2.63
CA VAL A 182 9.08 -8.58 -1.61
C VAL A 182 7.72 -9.30 -1.58
N GLU A 183 7.30 -9.93 -2.69
CA GLU A 183 6.07 -10.74 -2.74
C GLU A 183 6.26 -12.18 -2.26
N ASN A 184 7.51 -12.64 -2.09
CA ASN A 184 7.83 -14.03 -1.77
C ASN A 184 7.20 -14.42 -0.42
N PRO A 185 6.31 -15.44 -0.37
CA PRO A 185 5.68 -15.86 0.88
C PRO A 185 6.67 -16.24 1.98
N LYS A 186 7.82 -16.83 1.62
CA LYS A 186 8.87 -17.21 2.57
C LYS A 186 9.59 -16.00 3.17
N TRP A 187 9.69 -14.91 2.42
CA TRP A 187 10.26 -13.67 2.94
C TRP A 187 9.24 -12.94 3.80
N LYS A 188 7.99 -12.82 3.33
CA LYS A 188 6.88 -12.22 4.08
C LYS A 188 6.65 -12.90 5.43
N SER A 189 6.75 -14.23 5.51
CA SER A 189 6.58 -14.97 6.78
C SER A 189 7.63 -14.64 7.83
N LYS A 190 8.82 -14.13 7.44
CA LYS A 190 9.88 -13.75 8.38
C LYS A 190 9.51 -12.50 9.20
N TRP A 191 8.56 -11.70 8.74
CA TRP A 191 8.13 -10.49 9.43
C TRP A 191 7.24 -10.79 10.64
N VAL A 192 6.57 -11.94 10.67
CA VAL A 192 5.68 -12.32 11.77
C VAL A 192 6.49 -12.47 13.06
N GLY A 193 6.09 -11.77 14.11
CA GLY A 193 6.73 -11.75 15.42
C GLY A 193 7.84 -10.72 15.58
N LYS A 194 8.25 -10.01 14.51
CA LYS A 194 9.26 -8.95 14.61
C LYS A 194 8.76 -7.78 15.45
N GLN A 195 9.67 -7.17 16.20
CA GLN A 195 9.41 -6.00 17.03
C GLN A 195 9.74 -4.72 16.24
N ILE A 196 8.89 -3.70 16.37
CA ILE A 196 9.06 -2.42 15.66
C ILE A 196 10.08 -1.52 16.38
N TRP A 197 9.94 -1.40 17.69
CA TRP A 197 10.79 -0.56 18.55
C TRP A 197 11.64 -1.41 19.47
N LYS A 198 12.80 -0.86 19.86
CA LYS A 198 13.67 -1.44 20.89
C LYS A 198 12.88 -1.85 22.13
N GLU A 199 13.19 -3.04 22.66
CA GLU A 199 12.55 -3.57 23.86
C GLU A 199 12.64 -2.58 25.03
N GLY A 200 11.51 -2.36 25.70
CA GLY A 200 11.38 -1.46 26.84
C GLY A 200 11.49 0.05 26.51
N ALA A 201 11.84 0.43 25.29
CA ALA A 201 12.00 1.84 24.91
C ALA A 201 10.66 2.49 24.50
N PRO A 202 10.52 3.83 24.59
CA PRO A 202 9.39 4.56 24.04
C PRO A 202 9.17 4.29 22.54
N ARG A 203 7.93 4.44 22.07
CA ARG A 203 7.55 4.23 20.66
C ARG A 203 7.80 5.50 19.84
N GLU A 204 9.07 5.83 19.70
CA GLU A 204 9.57 7.04 19.03
C GLU A 204 10.57 6.66 17.95
N ASP A 205 10.77 7.53 16.96
CA ASP A 205 11.59 7.26 15.77
C ASP A 205 13.04 6.90 16.10
N GLU A 206 13.61 7.51 17.15
CA GLU A 206 14.95 7.20 17.65
C GLU A 206 15.11 5.76 18.17
N ASN A 207 13.99 5.11 18.54
CA ASN A 207 13.95 3.76 19.07
C ASN A 207 13.46 2.73 18.02
N LEU A 208 13.21 3.17 16.77
CA LEU A 208 12.82 2.29 15.68
C LEU A 208 13.98 1.34 15.34
N MET A 209 13.73 0.04 15.40
CA MET A 209 14.75 -0.99 15.13
C MET A 209 14.38 -1.91 13.98
N VAL A 210 13.09 -1.97 13.60
CA VAL A 210 12.62 -2.82 12.52
C VAL A 210 13.25 -2.44 11.19
N GLY A 211 13.61 -3.45 10.40
CA GLY A 211 14.14 -3.20 9.07
C GLY A 211 14.61 -4.44 8.35
N VAL A 212 15.39 -4.22 7.31
CA VAL A 212 15.94 -5.27 6.45
C VAL A 212 17.45 -5.24 6.56
N ALA A 213 18.07 -6.36 6.91
CA ALA A 213 19.51 -6.48 7.03
C ALA A 213 20.16 -6.71 5.66
N LYS A 214 21.42 -6.31 5.48
CA LYS A 214 22.21 -6.70 4.30
C LYS A 214 22.63 -8.17 4.48
N GLY A 215 21.83 -9.09 3.97
CA GLY A 215 21.94 -10.52 4.27
C GLY A 215 21.20 -10.87 5.57
N ALA A 216 21.75 -11.79 6.36
CA ALA A 216 21.10 -12.23 7.60
C ALA A 216 21.33 -11.25 8.76
N PRO A 217 20.33 -11.03 9.63
CA PRO A 217 20.51 -10.19 10.81
C PRO A 217 21.47 -10.84 11.80
N ILE A 218 22.28 -10.01 12.46
CA ILE A 218 23.06 -10.42 13.63
C ILE A 218 22.13 -10.75 14.80
N ALA A 219 22.58 -11.58 15.75
CA ALA A 219 21.76 -12.06 16.87
C ALA A 219 21.04 -10.93 17.63
N GLU A 220 21.73 -9.83 17.91
CA GLU A 220 21.19 -8.66 18.63
C GLU A 220 20.04 -7.94 17.88
N LYS A 221 19.99 -8.09 16.55
CA LYS A 221 18.97 -7.48 15.70
C LYS A 221 17.96 -8.49 15.16
N ALA A 222 18.08 -9.75 15.56
CA ALA A 222 17.28 -10.85 15.03
C ALA A 222 15.78 -10.65 15.29
N ASP A 223 15.40 -10.03 16.41
CA ASP A 223 13.99 -9.78 16.75
C ASP A 223 13.38 -8.60 16.00
N TYR A 224 14.19 -7.76 15.38
CA TYR A 224 13.74 -6.53 14.72
C TYR A 224 13.85 -6.62 13.20
N MET A 225 14.87 -7.32 12.70
CA MET A 225 15.21 -7.30 11.28
C MET A 225 14.92 -8.63 10.58
N VAL A 226 14.58 -8.54 9.29
CA VAL A 226 14.53 -9.69 8.38
C VAL A 226 15.72 -9.68 7.42
N ASP A 227 15.93 -10.81 6.73
CA ASP A 227 16.99 -10.89 5.74
C ASP A 227 16.74 -9.96 4.55
N GLY A 228 17.83 -9.48 3.95
CA GLY A 228 17.81 -8.80 2.65
C GLY A 228 17.27 -9.69 1.54
N LEU A 229 16.82 -9.05 0.45
CA LEU A 229 16.50 -9.75 -0.79
C LEU A 229 17.81 -10.09 -1.50
N SER A 230 17.95 -11.36 -1.90
CA SER A 230 19.13 -11.89 -2.60
C SER A 230 19.15 -11.52 -4.08
#